data_AF-A0AAX2R6Y0-F1
#
_entry.id   AF-A0AAX2R6Y0-F1
#
_cell.length_a   1.000
_cell.length_b   1.000
_cell.length_c   1.000
_cell.angle_alpha   90.00
_cell.angle_beta   90.00
_cell.angle_gamma   90.00
#
_symmetry.space_group_name_H-M   'P 1'
#
loop_
_entity.id
_entity.type
_entity.pdbx_description
1 polymer ?
#
loop_
_entity_poly.entity_id
_entity_poly.type
_entity_poly.pdbx_seq_one_letter_code
_entity_poly.pdbx_strand_id
1 'polypeptide(L)'
;MSETIQLSPGLVAAYKELLTNPKKNGFSFRPITECFREIETVTPKHELFNVYIEYLQKPLPKVIFYIIMDELYGNLTGRAMDAEGKPGYLGYKLEFIKE
;
A
#
# COMPACT_ATOMS: atom_id res chain seq x y z
N MET A 1 18.18 9.88 16.17
CA MET A 1 18.92 8.69 15.71
C MET A 1 18.11 8.09 14.57
N SER A 2 18.67 7.95 13.37
CA SER A 2 17.96 7.33 12.25
C SER A 2 18.10 5.83 12.41
N GLU A 3 17.06 5.16 12.91
CA GLU A 3 17.03 3.70 12.99
C GLU A 3 17.00 3.13 11.56
N THR A 4 18.06 2.44 11.17
CA THR A 4 18.11 1.72 9.90
C THR A 4 17.24 0.47 10.00
N ILE A 5 16.08 0.49 9.34
CA ILE A 5 15.23 -0.70 9.22
C ILE A 5 15.94 -1.72 8.33
N GLN A 6 16.40 -2.83 8.92
CA GLN A 6 16.85 -3.98 8.15
C GLN A 6 15.63 -4.73 7.61
N LEU A 7 15.45 -4.68 6.29
CA LEU A 7 14.40 -5.43 5.60
C LEU A 7 14.77 -6.92 5.59
N SER A 8 14.11 -7.70 6.44
CA SER A 8 14.18 -9.16 6.41
C SER A 8 12.87 -9.76 5.88
N PRO A 9 12.90 -10.95 5.26
CA PRO A 9 11.68 -11.64 4.84
C PRO A 9 10.69 -11.84 5.99
N GLY A 10 11.20 -12.15 7.20
CA GLY A 10 10.37 -12.31 8.40
C GLY A 10 9.67 -11.02 8.82
N LEU A 11 10.35 -9.88 8.71
CA LEU A 11 9.74 -8.57 9.00
C LEU A 11 8.60 -8.26 8.03
N VAL A 12 8.84 -8.43 6.72
CA VAL A 12 7.81 -8.21 5.69
C VAL A 12 6.61 -9.14 5.90
N ALA A 13 6.85 -10.42 6.17
CA ALA A 13 5.81 -11.39 6.44
C ALA A 13 4.97 -11.02 7.68
N ALA A 14 5.59 -10.53 8.74
CA ALA A 14 4.89 -10.07 9.93
C ALA A 14 3.98 -8.86 9.62
N TYR A 15 4.49 -7.85 8.91
CA TYR A 15 3.66 -6.72 8.48
C TYR A 15 2.52 -7.18 7.57
N LYS A 16 2.78 -8.08 6.63
CA LYS A 16 1.73 -8.62 5.76
C LYS A 16 0.63 -9.29 6.57
N GLU A 17 0.98 -10.14 7.53
CA GLU A 17 0.00 -10.81 8.39
C GLU A 17 -0.80 -9.79 9.21
N LEU A 18 -0.16 -8.78 9.77
CA LEU A 18 -0.82 -7.71 10.52
C LEU A 18 -1.79 -6.90 9.65
N LEU A 19 -1.38 -6.55 8.44
CA LEU A 19 -2.17 -5.71 7.54
C LEU A 19 -3.30 -6.49 6.85
N THR A 20 -3.14 -7.80 6.62
CA THR A 20 -4.17 -8.65 6.00
C THR A 20 -5.10 -9.29 7.03
N ASN A 21 -4.63 -9.56 8.24
CA ASN A 21 -5.39 -10.18 9.33
C ASN A 21 -5.37 -9.34 10.63
N PRO A 22 -5.76 -8.05 10.61
CA PRO A 22 -5.67 -7.18 11.78
C PRO A 22 -6.44 -7.70 13.00
N LYS A 23 -7.67 -8.20 12.80
CA LYS A 23 -8.52 -8.71 13.88
C LYS A 23 -7.91 -9.90 14.62
N LYS A 24 -7.19 -10.79 13.91
CA LYS A 24 -6.50 -11.94 14.54
C LYS A 24 -5.39 -11.49 15.50
N ASN A 25 -4.88 -10.27 15.28
CA ASN A 25 -3.79 -9.68 16.04
C ASN A 25 -4.26 -8.57 16.99
N GLY A 26 -5.58 -8.48 17.25
CA GLY A 26 -6.15 -7.50 18.18
C GLY A 26 -6.25 -6.07 17.64
N PHE A 27 -6.08 -5.86 16.33
CA PHE A 27 -6.24 -4.55 15.70
C PHE A 27 -7.65 -4.33 15.15
N SER A 28 -8.14 -3.09 15.24
CA SER A 28 -9.49 -2.67 14.84
C SER A 28 -9.57 -2.10 13.43
N PHE A 29 -8.43 -1.83 12.76
CA PHE A 29 -8.44 -1.37 11.38
C PHE A 29 -8.84 -2.50 10.43
N ARG A 30 -9.34 -2.12 9.25
CA ARG A 30 -9.80 -3.07 8.24
C ARG A 30 -8.62 -3.67 7.47
N PRO A 31 -8.71 -4.92 7.02
CA PRO A 31 -7.68 -5.54 6.20
C PRO A 31 -7.26 -4.66 5.02
N ILE A 32 -5.96 -4.63 4.70
CA ILE A 32 -5.42 -3.89 3.55
C ILE A 32 -6.08 -4.32 2.23
N THR A 33 -6.49 -5.59 2.12
CA THR A 33 -7.21 -6.14 0.97
C THR A 33 -8.61 -5.55 0.79
N GLU A 34 -9.21 -5.06 1.87
CA GLU A 34 -10.49 -4.36 1.88
C GLU A 34 -10.30 -2.84 1.80
N CYS A 35 -9.04 -2.35 1.80
CA CYS A 35 -8.75 -0.94 1.81
C CYS A 35 -8.87 -0.25 0.45
N PHE A 36 -8.73 -1.04 -0.61
CA PHE A 36 -8.62 -0.55 -1.99
C PHE A 36 -9.63 -1.25 -2.88
N ARG A 37 -10.10 -0.54 -3.91
CA ARG A 37 -10.88 -1.11 -5.00
C ARG A 37 -10.20 -0.87 -6.33
N GLU A 38 -10.40 -1.79 -7.27
CA GLU A 38 -9.87 -1.67 -8.64
C GLU A 38 -10.59 -0.56 -9.41
N ILE A 39 -9.82 0.19 -10.20
CA ILE A 39 -10.29 1.27 -11.08
C ILE A 39 -9.56 1.22 -12.43
N GLU A 40 -10.07 1.94 -13.43
CA GLU A 40 -9.45 1.94 -14.76
C GLU A 40 -8.13 2.71 -14.83
N THR A 41 -8.02 3.79 -14.05
CA THR A 41 -6.85 4.69 -14.04
C THR A 41 -5.82 4.24 -13.02
N VAL A 42 -4.55 4.61 -13.25
CA VAL A 42 -3.45 4.26 -12.35
C VAL A 42 -3.25 5.37 -11.33
N THR A 43 -3.35 5.02 -10.05
CA THR A 43 -2.97 5.92 -8.94
C THR A 43 -1.52 5.66 -8.52
N PRO A 44 -0.66 6.69 -8.44
CA PRO A 44 0.73 6.54 -8.02
C PRO A 44 0.90 5.84 -6.67
N LYS A 45 1.93 4.99 -6.54
CA LYS A 45 2.19 4.23 -5.29
C LYS A 45 2.30 5.14 -4.06
N HIS A 46 2.91 6.32 -4.22
CA HIS A 46 3.13 7.26 -3.13
C HIS A 46 1.84 7.94 -2.67
N GLU A 47 0.90 8.20 -3.57
CA GLU A 47 -0.42 8.74 -3.23
C GLU A 47 -1.24 7.70 -2.47
N LEU A 48 -1.24 6.45 -2.94
CA LEU A 48 -1.88 5.33 -2.25
C LEU A 48 -1.31 5.12 -0.84
N PHE A 49 0.01 5.27 -0.68
CA PHE A 49 0.64 5.21 0.63
C PHE A 49 0.19 6.36 1.54
N ASN A 50 0.10 7.59 1.03
CA ASN A 50 -0.28 8.76 1.81
C ASN A 50 -1.73 8.63 2.34
N VAL A 51 -2.67 8.24 1.48
CA VAL A 51 -4.06 8.05 1.93
C VAL A 51 -4.18 6.86 2.90
N TYR A 52 -3.38 5.80 2.70
CA TYR A 52 -3.40 4.64 3.58
C TYR A 52 -2.80 4.93 4.95
N ILE A 53 -1.70 5.70 5.04
CA ILE A 53 -1.09 6.05 6.33
C ILE A 53 -1.99 7.01 7.12
N GLU A 54 -2.69 7.91 6.42
CA GLU A 54 -3.72 8.77 7.01
C GLU A 54 -4.89 7.95 7.57
N TYR A 55 -5.28 6.86 6.90
CA TYR A 55 -6.28 5.95 7.45
C TYR A 55 -5.73 5.14 8.65
N LEU A 56 -4.55 4.55 8.49
CA LEU A 56 -3.99 3.60 9.44
C LEU A 56 -3.63 4.25 10.77
N GLN A 57 -3.23 5.52 10.77
CA GLN A 57 -2.84 6.30 11.96
C GLN A 57 -1.77 5.57 12.82
N LYS A 58 -0.90 4.79 12.17
CA LYS A 58 0.21 4.04 12.79
C LYS A 58 1.44 4.12 11.89
N PRO A 59 2.67 4.06 12.46
CA PRO A 59 3.87 4.03 11.64
C PRO A 59 3.91 2.79 10.75
N LEU A 60 4.09 3.01 9.45
CA LEU A 60 4.31 1.94 8.47
C LEU A 60 5.45 2.36 7.54
N PRO A 61 6.54 1.59 7.45
CA PRO A 61 7.59 1.88 6.50
C PRO A 61 7.07 1.81 5.06
N LYS A 62 7.28 2.89 4.31
CA LYS A 62 6.80 3.03 2.92
C LYS A 62 7.23 1.90 1.99
N VAL A 63 8.46 1.42 2.16
CA VAL A 63 9.00 0.28 1.39
C VAL A 63 8.29 -1.04 1.71
N ILE A 64 7.88 -1.26 2.96
CA ILE A 64 7.13 -2.47 3.35
C ILE A 64 5.74 -2.44 2.73
N PHE A 65 5.08 -1.28 2.77
CA PHE A 65 3.81 -1.08 2.07
C PHE A 65 3.95 -1.41 0.57
N TYR A 66 5.00 -0.92 -0.10
CA TYR A 66 5.21 -1.23 -1.52
C TYR A 66 5.41 -2.71 -1.80
N ILE A 67 6.22 -3.41 -1.00
CA ILE A 67 6.45 -4.85 -1.17
C ILE A 67 5.13 -5.63 -1.02
N ILE A 68 4.34 -5.31 0.01
CA ILE A 68 3.06 -5.97 0.26
C ILE A 68 2.06 -5.67 -0.86
N MET A 69 1.98 -4.42 -1.32
CA MET A 69 1.09 -4.03 -2.42
C MET A 69 1.49 -4.68 -3.75
N ASP A 70 2.80 -4.79 -4.04
CA ASP A 70 3.29 -5.49 -5.24
C ASP A 70 2.96 -7.00 -5.18
N GLU A 71 3.01 -7.60 -4.00
CA GLU A 71 2.62 -9.01 -3.82
C GLU A 71 1.11 -9.23 -3.97
N LEU A 72 0.28 -8.31 -3.45
CA LEU A 72 -1.19 -8.43 -3.50
C LEU A 72 -1.79 -8.01 -4.84
N TYR A 73 -1.20 -7.00 -5.49
CA TYR A 73 -1.79 -6.29 -6.63
C TYR A 73 -0.80 -6.08 -7.78
N GLY A 74 0.27 -6.87 -7.85
CA GLY A 74 1.28 -6.76 -8.91
C GLY A 74 0.70 -6.86 -10.33
N ASN A 75 -0.40 -7.60 -10.50
CA ASN A 75 -1.15 -7.71 -11.74
C ASN A 75 -1.87 -6.42 -12.17
N LEU A 76 -2.06 -5.47 -11.24
CA LEU A 76 -2.71 -4.18 -11.46
C LEU A 76 -1.71 -3.02 -11.63
N THR A 77 -0.43 -3.32 -11.76
CA THR A 77 0.62 -2.29 -11.89
C THR A 77 0.54 -1.56 -13.23
N GLY A 78 0.88 -0.27 -13.20
CA GLY A 78 0.96 0.56 -14.40
C GLY A 78 1.69 1.86 -14.15
N ARG A 79 1.67 2.75 -15.13
CA ARG A 79 2.16 4.13 -14.98
C ARG A 79 0.97 5.08 -15.02
N ALA A 80 0.91 5.98 -14.04
CA ALA A 80 0.00 7.12 -14.09
C ALA A 80 0.34 7.98 -15.30
N MET A 81 -0.66 8.55 -15.96
CA MET A 81 -0.43 9.55 -17.00
C MET A 81 -0.38 10.93 -16.36
N ASP A 82 0.58 11.75 -16.77
CA ASP A 82 0.56 13.17 -16.40
C ASP A 82 -0.47 13.95 -17.23
N ALA A 83 -0.63 15.25 -16.94
CA ALA A 83 -1.58 16.12 -17.63
C ALA A 83 -1.30 16.25 -19.14
N GLU A 84 -0.10 15.88 -19.60
CA GLU A 84 0.33 15.93 -21.01
C GLU A 84 0.26 14.55 -21.68
N GLY A 85 -0.26 13.52 -20.98
CA GLY A 85 -0.39 12.16 -21.48
C GLY A 85 0.93 11.38 -21.53
N LYS A 86 1.98 11.85 -20.86
CA LYS A 86 3.26 11.13 -20.75
C LYS A 86 3.24 10.15 -19.58
N PRO A 87 4.03 9.06 -19.66
CA PRO A 87 4.13 8.08 -18.59
C PRO A 87 4.80 8.67 -17.35
N GLY A 88 4.00 8.93 -16.32
CA GLY A 88 4.39 9.41 -15.00
C GLY A 88 4.78 8.28 -14.04
N TYR A 89 4.44 8.47 -12.76
CA TYR A 89 4.86 7.59 -11.67
C TYR A 89 4.29 6.17 -11.78
N LEU A 90 5.05 5.19 -11.29
CA LEU A 90 4.54 3.83 -11.08
C LEU A 90 3.43 3.84 -10.04
N GLY A 91 2.43 3.01 -10.27
CA GLY A 91 1.24 2.94 -9.44
C GLY A 91 0.47 1.64 -9.64
N TYR A 92 -0.74 1.63 -9.13
CA TYR A 92 -1.68 0.54 -9.29
C TYR A 92 -3.01 1.09 -9.81
N LYS A 93 -3.75 0.26 -10.53
CA LYS A 93 -5.14 0.49 -10.90
C LYS A 93 -6.07 0.34 -9.69
N LEU A 94 -5.81 1.12 -8.65
CA LEU A 94 -6.47 1.03 -7.35
C LEU A 94 -6.76 2.43 -6.82
N GLU A 95 -7.87 2.57 -6.11
CA GLU A 95 -8.12 3.73 -5.24
C GLU A 95 -8.51 3.29 -3.83
N PHE A 96 -8.25 4.18 -2.86
CA PHE A 96 -8.61 3.96 -1.48
C PHE A 96 -10.11 4.21 -1.26
N ILE A 97 -10.80 3.28 -0.60
CA ILE A 97 -12.23 3.44 -0.31
C ILE A 97 -12.37 4.31 0.94
N LYS A 98 -12.93 5.51 0.77
CA LYS A 98 -13.30 6.43 1.86
C LYS A 98 -14.68 6.05 2.35
N GLU A 99 -14.76 5.33 3.46
CA GLU A 99 -16.01 5.08 4.20
C GLU A 99 -16.22 6.14 5.28
#